data_AF-D0LL87-F1
#
_entry.id   AF-D0LL87-F1
#
_cell.length_a   1.000
_cell.length_b   1.000
_cell.length_c   1.000
_cell.angle_alpha   90.00
_cell.angle_beta   90.00
_cell.angle_gamma   90.00
#
_symmetry.space_group_name_H-M   'P 1'
#
loop_
_entity.id
_entity.type
_entity.pdbx_description
1 polymer ?
#
loop_
_entity_poly.entity_id
_entity_poly.type
_entity_poly.pdbx_seq_one_letter_code
_entity_poly.pdbx_strand_id
1 'polypeptide(L)'
;MNIDKVALLAEVRARIAEDLAALVGSQRETQAGATHEEAKPESDKDTRAIEASYLARGLADRVSSLREASAKLASLIVRRFGEDDAVALSALVEVEVEDEDGDGDGDAEGGGAALYYFVLPAGAGVKLRASGALVRVVTPEAPVGKLLLGRRVGDELHLPGPGGGREVVVSALV
;
A
#
# COMPACT_ATOMS: atom_id res chain seq x y z
N MET A 1 -2.82 -12.44 -19.75
CA MET A 1 -3.36 -11.08 -19.51
C MET A 1 -2.19 -10.11 -19.49
N ASN A 2 -2.29 -8.89 -20.05
CA ASN A 2 -1.19 -7.91 -19.98
C ASN A 2 -1.54 -6.82 -18.94
N ILE A 3 -0.73 -6.70 -17.89
CA ILE A 3 -0.88 -5.68 -16.85
C ILE A 3 0.29 -4.70 -16.98
N ASP A 4 -0.01 -3.42 -17.20
CA ASP A 4 1.00 -2.38 -17.36
C ASP A 4 1.47 -1.85 -15.99
N LYS A 5 2.65 -2.28 -15.56
CA LYS A 5 3.28 -1.83 -14.31
C LYS A 5 3.58 -0.34 -14.26
N VAL A 6 3.87 0.29 -15.40
CA VAL A 6 4.16 1.73 -15.46
C VAL A 6 2.88 2.51 -15.21
N ALA A 7 1.77 2.08 -15.81
CA ALA A 7 0.45 2.66 -15.54
C ALA A 7 0.03 2.48 -14.08
N LEU A 8 0.19 1.27 -13.52
CA LEU A 8 -0.08 1.01 -12.10
C LEU A 8 0.77 1.88 -11.17
N LEU A 9 2.06 2.01 -11.43
CA LEU A 9 2.94 2.87 -10.62
C LEU A 9 2.53 4.34 -10.70
N ALA A 10 2.10 4.81 -11.87
CA ALA A 10 1.58 6.16 -12.04
C ALA A 10 0.30 6.38 -11.21
N GLU A 11 -0.61 5.40 -11.17
CA GLU A 11 -1.82 5.46 -10.35
C GLU A 11 -1.49 5.51 -8.84
N VAL A 12 -0.57 4.66 -8.37
CA VAL A 12 -0.12 4.69 -6.97
C VAL A 12 0.51 6.05 -6.62
N ARG A 13 1.35 6.59 -7.50
CA ARG A 13 1.95 7.92 -7.32
C ARG A 13 0.90 9.01 -7.23
N ALA A 14 -0.13 8.98 -8.08
CA ALA A 14 -1.23 9.93 -8.06
C ALA A 14 -2.00 9.85 -6.73
N ARG A 15 -2.35 8.64 -6.27
CA ARG A 15 -3.04 8.43 -4.99
C ARG A 15 -2.26 8.99 -3.81
N ILE A 16 -0.97 8.70 -3.72
CA ILE A 16 -0.09 9.21 -2.65
C ILE A 16 0.05 10.74 -2.72
N ALA A 17 0.07 11.32 -3.92
CA ALA A 17 0.11 12.76 -4.10
C ALA A 17 -1.19 13.45 -3.65
N GLU A 18 -2.35 12.86 -3.96
CA GLU A 18 -3.66 13.32 -3.50
C GLU A 18 -3.77 13.27 -1.97
N ASP A 19 -3.40 12.14 -1.36
CA ASP A 19 -3.39 11.98 0.10
C ASP A 19 -2.47 13.01 0.77
N LEU A 20 -1.29 13.25 0.20
CA LEU A 20 -0.34 14.25 0.70
C LEU A 20 -0.93 15.67 0.59
N ALA A 21 -1.55 16.02 -0.53
CA ALA A 21 -2.15 17.34 -0.73
C ALA A 21 -3.28 17.60 0.28
N ALA A 22 -4.15 16.61 0.51
CA ALA A 22 -5.22 16.69 1.49
C ALA A 22 -4.69 16.90 2.93
N LEU A 23 -3.67 16.11 3.31
CA LEU A 23 -3.07 16.20 4.65
C LEU A 23 -2.33 17.53 4.88
N VAL A 24 -1.63 18.05 3.87
CA VAL A 24 -0.99 19.38 3.94
C VAL A 24 -2.03 20.48 4.09
N GLY A 25 -3.19 20.37 3.41
CA GLY A 25 -4.32 21.27 3.60
C GLY A 25 -4.82 21.27 5.04
N SER A 26 -5.15 20.09 5.57
CA SER A 26 -5.62 19.92 6.96
C SER A 26 -4.61 20.42 8.01
N GLN A 27 -3.31 20.19 7.80
CA GLN A 27 -2.26 20.68 8.68
C GLN A 27 -2.24 22.22 8.73
N ARG A 28 -2.37 22.89 7.57
CA ARG A 28 -2.39 24.35 7.49
C ARG A 28 -3.61 24.94 8.21
N GLU A 29 -4.79 24.34 8.03
CA GLU A 29 -6.01 24.75 8.71
C GLU A 29 -5.89 24.61 10.24
N THR A 30 -5.35 23.48 10.71
CA THR A 30 -5.13 23.22 12.14
C THR A 30 -4.15 24.23 12.75
N GLN A 31 -3.07 24.56 12.05
CA GLN A 31 -2.08 25.55 12.51
C GLN A 31 -2.65 26.97 12.50
N ALA A 32 -3.45 27.33 11.50
CA ALA A 32 -4.12 28.62 11.44
C ALA A 32 -5.13 28.78 12.59
N GLY A 33 -5.95 27.76 12.86
CA GLY A 33 -6.89 27.76 13.98
C GLY A 33 -6.20 27.83 15.35
N ALA A 34 -5.03 27.19 15.51
CA ALA A 34 -4.25 27.24 16.74
C ALA A 34 -3.54 28.57 16.99
N THR A 35 -3.36 29.41 15.96
CA THR A 35 -2.68 30.72 16.06
C THR A 35 -3.65 31.91 16.10
N HIS A 36 -4.95 31.69 15.83
CA HIS A 36 -5.99 32.69 16.02
C HIS A 36 -6.28 32.94 17.50
N GLU A 37 -6.70 34.18 17.82
CA GLU A 37 -6.87 34.76 19.16
C GLU A 37 -7.86 33.99 20.08
N GLU A 38 -8.60 33.02 19.53
CA GLU A 38 -9.49 32.08 20.23
C GLU A 38 -8.74 30.95 20.99
N ALA A 39 -7.43 30.79 20.77
CA ALA A 39 -6.60 29.81 21.49
C ALA A 39 -6.02 30.34 22.81
N LYS A 40 -6.37 31.57 23.23
CA LYS A 40 -6.06 32.05 24.58
C LYS A 40 -6.79 31.16 25.58
N PRO A 41 -6.10 30.54 26.55
CA PRO A 41 -6.74 29.70 27.55
C PRO A 41 -7.81 30.53 28.28
N GLU A 42 -9.08 30.15 28.11
CA GLU A 42 -10.21 30.84 28.76
C GLU A 42 -10.26 30.51 30.27
N SER A 43 -9.52 29.48 30.71
CA SER A 43 -9.42 29.01 32.10
C SER A 43 -8.17 28.16 32.35
N ASP A 44 -7.78 27.98 33.62
CA ASP A 44 -6.67 27.13 34.10
C ASP A 44 -6.83 25.63 33.79
N LYS A 45 -7.98 25.23 33.25
CA LYS A 45 -8.31 23.85 32.83
C LYS A 45 -8.41 23.70 31.31
N ASP A 46 -8.05 24.71 30.54
CA ASP A 46 -8.15 24.67 29.08
C ASP A 46 -7.09 23.73 28.47
N THR A 47 -7.54 22.58 27.97
CA THR A 47 -6.69 21.56 27.32
C THR A 47 -6.59 21.73 25.81
N ARG A 48 -7.34 22.66 25.20
CA ARG A 48 -7.43 22.81 23.75
C ARG A 48 -6.07 23.06 23.11
N ALA A 49 -5.22 23.87 23.75
CA ALA A 49 -3.87 24.14 23.26
C ALA A 49 -2.96 22.88 23.27
N ILE A 50 -3.12 22.02 24.28
CA ILE A 50 -2.37 20.76 24.39
C ILE A 50 -2.86 19.76 23.34
N GLU A 51 -4.17 19.58 23.22
CA GLU A 51 -4.81 18.69 22.23
C GLU A 51 -4.49 19.13 20.79
N ALA A 52 -4.55 20.43 20.50
CA ALA A 52 -4.17 20.99 19.21
C ALA A 52 -2.69 20.75 18.89
N SER A 53 -1.80 20.85 19.89
CA SER A 53 -0.37 20.55 19.72
C SER A 53 -0.12 19.07 19.41
N TYR A 54 -0.85 18.16 20.04
CA TYR A 54 -0.78 16.72 19.73
C TYR A 54 -1.29 16.41 18.32
N LEU A 55 -2.43 17.00 17.94
CA LEU A 55 -2.99 16.85 16.60
C LEU A 55 -2.03 17.39 15.52
N ALA A 56 -1.49 18.58 15.72
CA ALA A 56 -0.53 19.19 14.79
C ALA A 56 0.73 18.34 14.61
N ARG A 57 1.23 17.72 15.69
CA ARG A 57 2.37 16.79 15.64
C ARG A 57 2.01 15.53 14.83
N GLY A 58 0.88 14.89 15.11
CA GLY A 58 0.43 13.71 14.38
C GLY A 58 0.24 13.97 12.87
N LEU A 59 -0.31 15.14 12.52
CA LEU A 59 -0.41 15.58 11.13
C LEU A 59 0.96 15.79 10.48
N ALA A 60 1.91 16.41 11.20
CA ALA A 60 3.26 16.62 10.71
C ALA A 60 4.00 15.29 10.44
N ASP A 61 3.90 14.33 11.35
CA ASP A 61 4.52 13.01 11.20
C ASP A 61 3.95 12.27 9.97
N ARG A 62 2.63 12.36 9.76
CA ARG A 62 1.95 11.74 8.61
C ARG A 62 2.28 12.42 7.28
N VAL A 63 2.36 13.75 7.26
CA VAL A 63 2.84 14.52 6.08
C VAL A 63 4.28 14.13 5.75
N SER A 64 5.16 14.02 6.75
CA SER A 64 6.55 13.59 6.55
C SER A 64 6.61 12.19 5.94
N SER A 65 5.83 11.26 6.47
CA SER A 65 5.76 9.87 6.01
C SER A 65 5.28 9.78 4.55
N LEU A 66 4.26 10.56 4.17
CA LEU A 66 3.77 10.60 2.79
C LEU A 66 4.76 11.25 1.82
N ARG A 67 5.51 12.28 2.26
CA ARG A 67 6.59 12.87 1.45
C ARG A 67 7.70 11.85 1.17
N GLU A 68 8.09 11.09 2.19
CA GLU A 68 9.09 10.03 2.03
C GLU A 68 8.59 8.94 1.07
N ALA A 69 7.33 8.49 1.23
CA ALA A 69 6.70 7.54 0.32
C ALA A 69 6.69 8.04 -1.12
N SER A 70 6.30 9.31 -1.33
CA SER A 70 6.31 9.96 -2.65
C SER A 70 7.70 9.96 -3.28
N ALA A 71 8.74 10.32 -2.50
CA ALA A 71 10.13 10.34 -2.97
C ALA A 71 10.65 8.93 -3.33
N LYS A 72 10.36 7.92 -2.49
CA LYS A 72 10.67 6.51 -2.75
C LYS A 72 10.02 6.01 -4.04
N LEU A 73 8.73 6.34 -4.24
CA LEU A 73 8.01 5.94 -5.45
C LEU A 73 8.52 6.67 -6.68
N ALA A 74 8.87 7.96 -6.58
CA ALA A 74 9.38 8.77 -7.69
C ALA A 74 10.73 8.25 -8.22
N SER A 75 11.61 7.79 -7.31
CA SER A 75 12.92 7.23 -7.65
C SER A 75 12.89 5.76 -8.08
N LEU A 76 11.76 5.07 -7.94
CA LEU A 76 11.62 3.68 -8.36
C LEU A 76 11.74 3.53 -9.88
N ILE A 77 12.60 2.62 -10.30
CA ILE A 77 12.73 2.17 -11.69
C ILE A 77 11.93 0.87 -11.84
N VAL A 78 11.00 0.84 -12.80
CA VAL A 78 10.25 -0.38 -13.13
C VAL A 78 11.16 -1.30 -13.93
N ARG A 79 11.46 -2.48 -13.39
CA ARG A 79 12.27 -3.50 -14.05
C ARG A 79 11.38 -4.50 -14.80
N ARG A 80 11.97 -5.21 -15.76
CA ARG A 80 11.36 -6.43 -16.33
C ARG A 80 11.83 -7.61 -15.51
N PHE A 81 10.97 -8.62 -15.36
CA PHE A 81 11.28 -9.87 -14.68
C PHE A 81 11.11 -11.02 -15.68
N GLY A 82 12.03 -11.98 -15.62
CA GLY A 82 11.91 -13.27 -16.30
C GLY A 82 11.59 -14.40 -15.33
N GLU A 83 11.44 -15.61 -15.86
CA GLU A 83 11.10 -16.82 -15.09
C GLU A 83 12.19 -17.21 -14.08
N ASP A 84 13.45 -16.89 -14.39
CA ASP A 84 14.60 -17.13 -13.52
C ASP A 84 14.92 -15.97 -12.55
N ASP A 85 14.12 -14.91 -12.52
CA ASP A 85 14.33 -13.80 -11.60
C ASP A 85 13.68 -14.09 -10.24
N ALA A 86 14.29 -13.58 -9.18
CA ALA A 86 13.66 -13.56 -7.87
C ALA A 86 12.79 -12.30 -7.72
N VAL A 87 11.66 -12.44 -7.02
CA VAL A 87 10.78 -11.34 -6.63
C VAL A 87 11.60 -10.25 -5.93
N ALA A 88 11.47 -9.03 -6.44
CA ALA A 88 12.11 -7.85 -5.87
C ALA A 88 11.27 -6.60 -6.14
N LEU A 89 11.74 -5.43 -5.70
CA LEU A 89 11.05 -4.15 -5.96
C LEU A 89 10.72 -3.99 -7.46
N SER A 90 9.52 -3.46 -7.72
CA SER A 90 8.86 -3.33 -9.03
C SER A 90 8.36 -4.63 -9.68
N ALA A 91 8.45 -5.78 -8.99
CA ALA A 91 7.83 -7.02 -9.49
C ALA A 91 6.31 -6.96 -9.33
N LEU A 92 5.59 -7.33 -10.38
CA LEU A 92 4.20 -7.73 -10.27
C LEU A 92 4.16 -9.25 -10.18
N VAL A 93 3.71 -9.74 -9.04
CA VAL A 93 3.70 -11.16 -8.69
C VAL A 93 2.28 -11.69 -8.82
N GLU A 94 2.13 -12.75 -9.59
CA GLU A 94 0.92 -13.56 -9.65
C GLU A 94 1.10 -14.78 -8.76
N VAL A 95 0.12 -15.05 -7.92
CA VAL A 95 0.06 -16.28 -7.13
C VAL A 95 -1.26 -16.98 -7.35
N GLU A 96 -1.21 -18.30 -7.49
CA GLU A 96 -2.38 -19.17 -7.63
C GLU A 96 -2.69 -19.83 -6.29
N VAL A 97 -3.97 -19.86 -5.93
CA VAL A 97 -4.45 -20.56 -4.73
C VAL A 97 -4.61 -22.03 -5.05
N GLU A 98 -4.01 -22.90 -4.23
CA GLU A 98 -4.03 -24.35 -4.45
C GLU A 98 -5.36 -25.01 -4.05
N ASP A 99 -6.21 -24.32 -3.28
CA ASP A 99 -7.46 -24.88 -2.75
C ASP A 99 -8.61 -24.86 -3.77
N GLU A 100 -9.09 -26.06 -4.14
CA GLU A 100 -10.29 -26.30 -4.97
C GLU A 100 -11.63 -26.14 -4.20
N ASP A 101 -11.60 -25.97 -2.88
CA ASP A 101 -12.81 -25.94 -2.05
C ASP A 101 -13.18 -24.50 -1.65
N GLY A 102 -14.16 -23.97 -2.38
CA GLY A 102 -14.67 -22.62 -2.20
C GLY A 102 -15.37 -22.40 -0.86
N ASP A 103 -14.88 -21.40 -0.13
CA ASP A 103 -15.71 -20.44 0.59
C ASP A 103 -15.25 -19.04 0.16
N GLY A 104 -15.77 -18.63 -0.98
CA GLY A 104 -15.42 -17.35 -1.61
C GLY A 104 -15.93 -16.17 -0.78
N ASP A 105 -15.00 -15.34 -0.31
CA ASP A 105 -15.27 -13.92 -0.06
C ASP A 105 -15.60 -13.26 -1.42
N GLY A 106 -16.85 -13.40 -1.86
CA GLY A 106 -17.68 -12.48 -2.66
C GLY A 106 -17.20 -11.89 -4.00
N ASP A 107 -15.95 -12.09 -4.44
CA ASP A 107 -15.38 -11.36 -5.58
C ASP A 107 -14.89 -12.26 -6.73
N ALA A 108 -15.04 -13.59 -6.66
CA ALA A 108 -14.59 -14.52 -7.70
C ALA A 108 -15.67 -15.56 -8.07
N GLU A 109 -16.19 -15.48 -9.30
CA GLU A 109 -16.91 -16.58 -9.96
C GLU A 109 -15.88 -17.59 -10.51
N GLY A 110 -15.91 -18.83 -10.02
CA GLY A 110 -15.51 -20.08 -10.69
C GLY A 110 -14.14 -20.15 -11.40
N GLY A 111 -13.19 -20.85 -10.77
CA GLY A 111 -11.86 -21.17 -11.30
C GLY A 111 -10.76 -20.57 -10.42
N GLY A 112 -9.71 -21.33 -10.11
CA GLY A 112 -8.65 -20.98 -9.14
C GLY A 112 -8.29 -19.49 -9.16
N ALA A 113 -8.57 -18.79 -8.07
CA ALA A 113 -8.54 -17.32 -8.07
C ALA A 113 -7.08 -16.83 -7.97
N ALA A 114 -6.52 -16.36 -9.08
CA ALA A 114 -5.21 -15.72 -9.08
C ALA A 114 -5.22 -14.41 -8.28
N LEU A 115 -4.20 -14.21 -7.45
CA LEU A 115 -3.99 -12.98 -6.69
C LEU A 115 -2.77 -12.24 -7.24
N TYR A 116 -2.91 -10.92 -7.38
CA TYR A 116 -1.84 -10.07 -7.91
C TYR A 116 -1.29 -9.14 -6.83
N TYR A 117 0.03 -9.14 -6.68
CA TYR A 117 0.77 -8.31 -5.74
C TYR A 117 1.80 -7.46 -6.45
N PHE A 118 1.75 -6.14 -6.27
CA PHE A 118 2.75 -5.23 -6.82
C PHE A 118 3.72 -4.79 -5.72
N VAL A 119 4.97 -5.23 -5.83
CA VAL A 119 6.00 -4.98 -4.81
C VAL A 119 6.61 -3.60 -5.00
N LEU A 120 6.23 -2.65 -4.14
CA LEU A 120 6.68 -1.26 -4.20
C LEU A 120 7.42 -0.86 -2.92
N PRO A 121 8.28 0.17 -2.95
CA PRO A 121 8.99 0.64 -1.75
C PRO A 121 8.09 1.44 -0.79
N ALA A 122 6.88 1.80 -1.21
CA ALA A 122 5.86 2.46 -0.41
C ALA A 122 4.46 2.24 -1.01
N GLY A 123 3.41 2.66 -0.30
CA GLY A 123 2.02 2.50 -0.74
C GLY A 123 1.37 1.18 -0.34
N ALA A 124 1.87 0.52 0.71
CA ALA A 124 1.27 -0.71 1.25
C ALA A 124 -0.25 -0.56 1.43
N GLY A 125 -1.00 -1.56 0.97
CA GLY A 125 -2.46 -1.60 1.11
C GLY A 125 -3.24 -0.84 0.04
N VAL A 126 -2.58 -0.11 -0.86
CA VAL A 126 -3.24 0.45 -2.05
C VAL A 126 -3.76 -0.70 -2.92
N LYS A 127 -5.02 -0.60 -3.34
CA LYS A 127 -5.69 -1.55 -4.21
C LYS A 127 -5.95 -0.90 -5.56
N LEU A 128 -5.49 -1.54 -6.62
CA LEU A 128 -5.60 -1.07 -8.00
C LEU A 128 -6.42 -2.08 -8.80
N ARG A 129 -7.01 -1.65 -9.92
CA ARG A 129 -7.67 -2.55 -10.87
C ARG A 129 -7.00 -2.45 -12.23
N ALA A 130 -6.54 -3.57 -12.76
CA ALA A 130 -5.98 -3.64 -14.11
C ALA A 130 -6.45 -4.90 -14.83
N SER A 131 -6.92 -4.73 -16.06
CA SER A 131 -7.38 -5.83 -16.91
C SER A 131 -8.42 -6.75 -16.24
N GLY A 132 -9.26 -6.20 -15.35
CA GLY A 132 -10.27 -6.95 -14.60
C GLY A 132 -9.80 -7.53 -13.27
N ALA A 133 -8.49 -7.60 -13.01
CA ALA A 133 -7.94 -8.13 -11.76
C ALA A 133 -7.71 -7.05 -10.70
N LEU A 134 -7.82 -7.46 -9.44
CA LEU A 134 -7.44 -6.66 -8.28
C LEU A 134 -5.94 -6.84 -8.00
N VAL A 135 -5.17 -5.75 -8.11
CA VAL A 135 -3.74 -5.71 -7.79
C VAL A 135 -3.55 -5.04 -6.43
N ARG A 136 -2.89 -5.73 -5.51
CA ARG A 136 -2.59 -5.23 -4.15
C ARG A 136 -1.16 -4.76 -4.07
N VAL A 137 -0.94 -3.51 -3.67
CA VAL A 137 0.41 -3.00 -3.40
C VAL A 137 0.90 -3.54 -2.05
N VAL A 138 2.07 -4.15 -2.06
CA VAL A 138 2.78 -4.63 -0.88
C VAL A 138 4.17 -4.00 -0.82
N THR A 139 4.68 -3.77 0.39
CA THR A 139 6.04 -3.26 0.60
C THR A 139 6.92 -4.32 1.26
N PRO A 140 8.26 -4.25 1.10
CA PRO A 140 9.21 -5.17 1.75
C PRO A 140 9.00 -5.39 3.24
N GLU A 141 8.46 -4.40 3.94
CA GLU A 141 8.24 -4.44 5.40
C GLU A 141 6.91 -5.09 5.77
N ALA A 142 5.95 -5.15 4.84
CA ALA A 142 4.63 -5.73 5.05
C ALA A 142 4.70 -7.27 5.13
N PRO A 143 3.81 -7.95 5.88
CA PRO A 143 3.85 -9.41 6.06
C PRO A 143 3.92 -10.19 4.75
N VAL A 144 3.04 -9.88 3.78
CA VAL A 144 3.04 -10.52 2.45
C VAL A 144 4.30 -10.15 1.66
N GLY A 145 4.75 -8.89 1.74
CA GLY A 145 5.97 -8.48 1.03
C GLY A 145 7.23 -9.20 1.53
N LYS A 146 7.35 -9.44 2.83
CA LYS A 146 8.44 -10.24 3.42
C LYS A 146 8.43 -11.69 2.92
N LEU A 147 7.25 -12.27 2.75
CA LEU A 147 7.10 -13.65 2.27
C LEU A 147 7.44 -13.79 0.79
N LEU A 148 7.04 -12.79 -0.02
CA LEU A 148 7.25 -12.78 -1.46
C LEU A 148 8.69 -12.44 -1.84
N LEU A 149 9.37 -11.55 -1.13
CA LEU A 149 10.72 -11.12 -1.50
C LEU A 149 11.70 -12.29 -1.57
N GLY A 150 12.42 -12.38 -2.69
CA GLY A 150 13.39 -13.44 -2.96
C GLY A 150 12.79 -14.74 -3.49
N ARG A 151 11.46 -14.88 -3.52
CA ARG A 151 10.77 -16.05 -4.11
C ARG A 151 10.89 -16.07 -5.63
N ARG A 152 10.71 -17.23 -6.22
CA ARG A 152 10.77 -17.48 -7.66
C ARG A 152 9.47 -18.10 -8.13
N VAL A 153 9.25 -18.09 -9.44
CA VAL A 153 8.13 -18.84 -10.04
C VAL A 153 8.27 -20.31 -9.66
N GLY A 154 7.16 -20.92 -9.23
CA GLY A 154 7.08 -22.29 -8.71
C GLY A 154 7.32 -22.42 -7.21
N ASP A 155 7.72 -21.36 -6.50
CA ASP A 155 7.83 -21.43 -5.03
C ASP A 155 6.46 -21.41 -4.36
N GLU A 156 6.24 -22.34 -3.44
CA GLU A 156 5.09 -22.39 -2.54
C GLU A 156 5.29 -21.45 -1.33
N LEU A 157 4.20 -20.81 -0.90
CA LEU A 157 4.17 -20.01 0.32
C LEU A 157 2.78 -19.94 0.97
N HIS A 158 2.79 -19.82 2.29
CA HIS A 158 1.58 -19.62 3.07
C HIS A 158 1.25 -18.13 3.23
N LEU A 159 0.17 -17.66 2.63
CA LEU A 159 -0.29 -16.28 2.78
C LEU A 159 -1.13 -16.09 4.05
N PRO A 160 -0.83 -15.08 4.90
CA PRO A 160 -1.63 -14.81 6.08
C PRO A 160 -3.01 -14.25 5.71
N GLY A 161 -4.05 -14.71 6.39
CA GLY A 161 -5.42 -14.27 6.18
C GLY A 161 -6.36 -14.69 7.31
N PRO A 162 -7.62 -14.23 7.28
CA PRO A 162 -8.67 -14.72 8.17
C PRO A 162 -8.76 -16.26 8.10
N GLY A 163 -8.91 -16.93 9.24
CA GLY A 163 -9.02 -18.40 9.26
C GLY A 163 -7.70 -19.17 9.21
N GLY A 164 -6.54 -18.48 9.27
CA GLY A 164 -5.24 -19.14 9.36
C GLY A 164 -4.34 -18.94 8.14
N GLY A 165 -4.88 -18.39 7.04
CA GLY A 165 -4.15 -18.17 5.80
C GLY A 165 -4.54 -19.16 4.70
N ARG A 166 -3.80 -19.17 3.60
CA ARG A 166 -3.96 -20.13 2.48
C ARG A 166 -2.62 -20.41 1.83
N GLU A 167 -2.42 -21.63 1.35
CA GLU A 167 -1.24 -21.99 0.57
C GLU A 167 -1.43 -21.50 -0.88
N VAL A 168 -0.35 -20.94 -1.43
CA VAL A 168 -0.31 -20.44 -2.80
C VAL A 168 1.03 -20.75 -3.45
N VAL A 169 1.03 -20.81 -4.77
CA VAL A 169 2.25 -20.93 -5.58
C VAL A 169 2.47 -19.63 -6.34
N VAL A 170 3.72 -19.15 -6.41
CA VAL A 170 4.08 -18.08 -7.34
C VAL A 170 3.99 -18.61 -8.77
N SER A 171 2.97 -18.21 -9.52
CA SER A 171 2.75 -18.72 -10.89
C SER A 171 3.41 -17.85 -11.95
N ALA A 172 3.58 -16.55 -11.72
CA ALA A 172 4.25 -15.66 -12.66
C ALA A 172 4.89 -14.41 -12.03
N LEU A 173 5.91 -13.89 -12.71
CA LEU A 173 6.52 -12.59 -12.45
C LEU A 173 6.49 -11.74 -13.71
N VAL A 174 5.94 -10.53 -13.59
CA VAL A 174 5.84 -9.54 -14.67
C VAL A 174 6.66 -8.32 -14.32
#